data_AF-A0A8J7CFF2-F1
#
_entry.id   AF-A0A8J7CFF2-F1
#
_cell.length_a   1.000
_cell.length_b   1.000
_cell.length_c   1.000
_cell.angle_alpha   90.00
_cell.angle_beta   90.00
_cell.angle_gamma   90.00
#
_symmetry.space_group_name_H-M   'P 1'
#
loop_
_entity.id
_entity.type
_entity.pdbx_description
1 polymer ?
#
loop_
_entity_poly.entity_id
_entity_poly.type
_entity_poly.pdbx_seq_one_letter_code
_entity_poly.pdbx_strand_id
1 'polypeptide(L)'
;IDSIGAKNGGRIAVLSSQTGISTQLQDSIIQFFNQNGFDSYPLESAQSDHTSFEKKGISAVTLGNDLIFDRIHTHKDVIEQIDFPYLYRIKENIFNYIIRNYDTDFSPQEQIDENNHLSERGEDEVLKNELSSLQLGQYKLIKDKNRFTVITQSTLNSDRLDLLHNYFPTMKIRREIGSFFFDHYVISLDFPNNFEEIKKLEENKIYQHPIKKEYIVNLTVFYYDKKKGEYLKVSLTKDGRKMNDHNPDIQYEDLTIQSLQWKIEASIKSKQLLSATTSYQIGNLTYMIDVSKGKEYKNDKEKVYGIVPNWNKEEMINLIQTIDIPSWAEDVLK
;
A
#
# COMPACT_ATOMS: atom_id res chain seq x y z
N ILE A 1 -15.85 -0.38 -13.05
CA ILE A 1 -16.43 0.97 -13.17
C ILE A 1 -16.77 1.43 -11.77
N ASP A 2 -16.24 2.56 -11.32
CA ASP A 2 -16.36 2.99 -9.93
C ASP A 2 -16.53 4.51 -9.88
N SER A 3 -17.68 4.94 -9.34
CA SER A 3 -17.98 6.36 -9.11
C SER A 3 -17.83 7.27 -10.35
N ILE A 4 -18.62 6.97 -11.40
CA ILE A 4 -18.77 7.78 -12.61
C ILE A 4 -20.13 8.48 -12.63
N GLY A 5 -20.18 9.68 -13.21
CA GLY A 5 -21.43 10.37 -13.54
C GLY A 5 -21.77 11.51 -12.61
N ALA A 6 -20.82 11.95 -11.79
CA ALA A 6 -21.03 13.08 -10.90
C ALA A 6 -21.07 14.41 -11.67
N LYS A 7 -21.98 15.31 -11.29
CA LYS A 7 -21.99 16.71 -11.73
C LYS A 7 -20.66 17.36 -11.37
N ASN A 8 -20.00 18.00 -12.34
CA ASN A 8 -18.66 18.55 -12.16
C ASN A 8 -17.66 17.50 -11.65
N GLY A 9 -17.78 16.24 -12.07
CA GLY A 9 -16.88 15.16 -11.69
C GLY A 9 -15.48 15.25 -12.29
N GLY A 10 -15.21 16.27 -13.12
CA GLY A 10 -13.92 16.46 -13.76
C GLY A 10 -13.66 15.48 -14.90
N ARG A 11 -12.43 15.02 -15.03
CA ARG A 11 -11.96 14.10 -16.07
C ARG A 11 -12.20 12.65 -15.66
N ILE A 12 -11.99 11.74 -16.60
CA ILE A 12 -12.06 10.30 -16.36
C ILE A 12 -10.66 9.79 -16.06
N ALA A 13 -10.43 9.40 -14.82
CA ALA A 13 -9.26 8.63 -14.46
C ALA A 13 -9.45 7.17 -14.92
N VAL A 14 -8.46 6.64 -15.64
CA VAL A 14 -8.36 5.22 -15.99
C VAL A 14 -7.30 4.60 -15.09
N LEU A 15 -7.76 3.86 -14.08
CA LEU A 15 -6.97 3.35 -12.98
C LEU A 15 -6.42 1.97 -13.29
N SER A 16 -5.12 1.78 -13.08
CA SER A 16 -4.44 0.49 -13.02
C SER A 16 -3.50 0.47 -11.81
N SER A 17 -3.30 -0.70 -11.21
CA SER A 17 -2.46 -0.84 -10.00
C SER A 17 -1.09 -1.43 -10.26
N GLN A 18 -0.88 -2.08 -11.42
CA GLN A 18 0.39 -2.68 -11.80
C GLN A 18 0.80 -2.24 -13.20
N THR A 19 1.97 -1.59 -13.28
CA THR A 19 2.67 -1.29 -14.51
C THR A 19 2.87 -2.57 -15.32
N GLY A 20 2.60 -2.54 -16.63
CA GLY A 20 2.80 -3.66 -17.55
C GLY A 20 1.62 -4.63 -17.66
N ILE A 21 0.83 -4.86 -16.60
CA ILE A 21 -0.32 -5.79 -16.68
C ILE A 21 -1.46 -5.18 -17.50
N SER A 22 -1.95 -4.02 -17.09
CA SER A 22 -3.13 -3.41 -17.71
C SER A 22 -2.82 -2.26 -18.66
N THR A 23 -1.53 -2.00 -18.95
CA THR A 23 -1.10 -0.82 -19.72
C THR A 23 -1.75 -0.76 -21.10
N GLN A 24 -1.78 -1.88 -21.84
CA GLN A 24 -2.41 -1.92 -23.17
C GLN A 24 -3.91 -1.63 -23.10
N LEU A 25 -4.60 -2.20 -22.10
CA LEU A 25 -6.02 -1.96 -21.86
C LEU A 25 -6.28 -0.50 -21.46
N GLN A 26 -5.46 0.05 -20.57
CA GLN A 26 -5.54 1.44 -20.10
C GLN A 26 -5.35 2.42 -21.25
N ASP A 27 -4.28 2.27 -22.03
CA ASP A 27 -3.97 3.15 -23.17
C ASP A 27 -5.06 3.08 -24.25
N SER A 28 -5.54 1.87 -24.56
CA SER A 28 -6.63 1.65 -25.52
C SER A 28 -7.92 2.34 -25.08
N ILE A 29 -8.27 2.26 -23.80
CA ILE A 29 -9.45 2.96 -23.26
C ILE A 29 -9.25 4.48 -23.34
N ILE A 30 -8.10 5.01 -22.90
CA ILE A 30 -7.82 6.44 -22.91
C ILE A 30 -7.91 6.99 -24.33
N GLN A 31 -7.26 6.33 -25.29
CA GLN A 31 -7.30 6.73 -26.69
C GLN A 31 -8.73 6.75 -27.22
N PHE A 32 -9.49 5.69 -26.96
CA PHE A 32 -10.88 5.59 -27.39
C PHE A 32 -11.76 6.69 -26.78
N PHE A 33 -11.60 6.96 -25.48
CA PHE A 33 -12.41 7.96 -24.78
C PHE A 33 -12.10 9.38 -25.26
N ASN A 34 -10.82 9.70 -25.42
CA ASN A 34 -10.38 11.01 -25.94
C ASN A 34 -10.88 11.24 -27.37
N GLN A 35 -10.86 10.22 -28.24
CA GLN A 35 -11.41 10.31 -29.60
C GLN A 35 -12.94 10.55 -29.63
N ASN A 36 -13.65 10.11 -28.59
CA ASN A 36 -15.10 10.28 -28.46
C ASN A 36 -15.49 11.48 -27.57
N GLY A 37 -14.55 12.40 -27.33
CA GLY A 37 -14.82 13.67 -26.64
C GLY A 37 -14.95 13.56 -25.13
N PHE A 38 -14.34 12.54 -24.52
CA PHE A 38 -14.18 12.44 -23.07
C PHE A 38 -12.73 12.66 -22.70
N ASP A 39 -12.45 13.68 -21.88
CA ASP A 39 -11.11 13.91 -21.34
C ASP A 39 -10.75 12.83 -20.33
N SER A 40 -9.78 11.99 -20.69
CA SER A 40 -9.35 10.83 -19.92
C SER A 40 -7.84 10.74 -19.81
N TYR A 41 -7.36 10.25 -18.67
CA TYR A 41 -5.93 10.19 -18.36
C TYR A 41 -5.60 8.94 -17.52
N PRO A 42 -4.35 8.44 -17.59
CA PRO A 42 -3.94 7.31 -16.77
C PRO A 42 -3.76 7.75 -15.31
N LEU A 43 -4.27 6.95 -14.37
CA LEU A 43 -4.03 7.15 -12.95
C LEU A 43 -3.44 5.86 -12.36
N GLU A 44 -2.19 5.95 -11.93
CA GLU A 44 -1.51 4.83 -11.30
C GLU A 44 -1.79 4.80 -9.78
N SER A 45 -1.70 3.60 -9.18
CA SER A 45 -1.68 3.40 -7.73
C SER A 45 -2.99 3.73 -6.97
N ALA A 46 -4.12 3.81 -7.67
CA ALA A 46 -5.43 3.98 -7.04
C ALA A 46 -6.12 2.62 -6.80
N GLN A 47 -6.79 2.45 -5.65
CA GLN A 47 -7.39 1.17 -5.26
C GLN A 47 -8.86 1.08 -5.66
N SER A 48 -9.21 -0.02 -6.34
CA SER A 48 -10.58 -0.44 -6.63
C SER A 48 -10.53 -1.94 -7.00
N ASP A 49 -11.65 -2.52 -7.45
CA ASP A 49 -11.77 -3.97 -7.67
C ASP A 49 -10.82 -4.52 -8.74
N HIS A 50 -10.37 -3.69 -9.69
CA HIS A 50 -9.39 -4.07 -10.72
C HIS A 50 -8.11 -4.68 -10.12
N THR A 51 -7.70 -4.23 -8.93
CA THR A 51 -6.53 -4.74 -8.22
C THR A 51 -6.59 -6.27 -7.99
N SER A 52 -7.78 -6.83 -7.79
CA SER A 52 -7.97 -8.27 -7.54
C SER A 52 -7.79 -9.12 -8.81
N PHE A 53 -8.06 -8.53 -9.98
CA PHE A 53 -7.86 -9.14 -11.29
C PHE A 53 -6.38 -9.06 -11.69
N GLU A 54 -5.76 -7.90 -11.53
CA GLU A 54 -4.34 -7.71 -11.84
C GLU A 54 -3.44 -8.62 -11.01
N LYS A 55 -3.79 -8.85 -9.73
CA LYS A 55 -3.11 -9.85 -8.87
C LYS A 55 -3.13 -11.29 -9.42
N LYS A 56 -4.06 -11.60 -10.32
CA LYS A 56 -4.18 -12.89 -10.98
C LYS A 56 -3.65 -12.87 -12.42
N GLY A 57 -2.94 -11.82 -12.82
CA GLY A 57 -2.45 -11.63 -14.18
C GLY A 57 -3.55 -11.31 -15.19
N ILE A 58 -4.73 -10.89 -14.73
CA ILE A 58 -5.84 -10.51 -15.61
C ILE A 58 -5.82 -8.99 -15.74
N SER A 59 -5.65 -8.51 -16.97
CA SER A 59 -5.70 -7.08 -17.30
C SER A 59 -7.06 -6.50 -16.92
N ALA A 60 -7.05 -5.49 -16.07
CA ALA A 60 -8.25 -4.86 -15.57
C ALA A 60 -7.97 -3.40 -15.22
N VAL A 61 -8.95 -2.54 -15.51
CA VAL A 61 -8.90 -1.13 -15.12
C VAL A 61 -10.17 -0.72 -14.38
N THR A 62 -10.05 0.30 -13.55
CA THR A 62 -11.22 1.04 -13.04
C THR A 62 -11.35 2.36 -13.79
N LEU A 63 -12.59 2.75 -14.11
CA LEU A 63 -12.89 4.08 -14.62
C LEU A 63 -13.61 4.85 -13.51
N GLY A 64 -13.18 6.07 -13.23
CA GLY A 64 -13.78 6.93 -12.20
C GLY A 64 -13.59 8.42 -12.50
N ASN A 65 -14.42 9.27 -11.92
CA ASN A 65 -14.30 10.73 -12.02
C ASN A 65 -13.28 11.28 -11.00
N ASP A 66 -12.42 12.23 -11.40
CA ASP A 66 -11.29 12.69 -10.56
C ASP A 66 -11.64 13.78 -9.52
N LEU A 67 -12.78 14.47 -9.66
CA LEU A 67 -13.22 15.55 -8.77
C LEU A 67 -14.48 15.21 -7.96
N ILE A 68 -14.45 14.05 -7.29
CA ILE A 68 -15.60 13.52 -6.51
C ILE A 68 -15.26 13.18 -5.05
N PHE A 69 -14.01 13.35 -4.63
CA PHE A 69 -13.56 12.92 -3.29
C PHE A 69 -14.21 13.69 -2.13
N ASP A 70 -14.75 14.88 -2.39
CA ASP A 70 -15.44 15.72 -1.41
C ASP A 70 -16.90 15.29 -1.12
N ARG A 71 -17.42 14.32 -1.90
CA ARG A 71 -18.81 13.86 -1.83
C ARG A 71 -18.97 12.36 -1.67
N ILE A 72 -18.09 11.53 -2.25
CA ILE A 72 -18.17 10.07 -2.08
C ILE A 72 -18.07 9.67 -0.61
N HIS A 73 -18.83 8.66 -0.19
CA HIS A 73 -18.91 8.21 1.21
C HIS A 73 -19.37 9.31 2.20
N THR A 74 -20.09 10.33 1.73
CA THR A 74 -20.71 11.36 2.58
C THR A 74 -22.22 11.40 2.37
N HIS A 75 -22.94 12.15 3.20
CA HIS A 75 -24.36 12.44 3.00
C HIS A 75 -24.66 13.26 1.73
N LYS A 76 -23.64 13.76 1.03
CA LYS A 76 -23.77 14.46 -0.26
C LYS A 76 -23.78 13.50 -1.45
N ASP A 77 -23.51 12.21 -1.23
CA ASP A 77 -23.60 11.18 -2.27
C ASP A 77 -25.08 10.83 -2.53
N VAL A 78 -25.74 11.72 -3.26
CA VAL A 78 -27.19 11.68 -3.52
C VAL A 78 -27.48 11.82 -5.01
N ILE A 79 -28.66 11.36 -5.42
CA ILE A 79 -29.07 11.31 -6.84
C ILE A 79 -29.03 12.68 -7.52
N GLU A 80 -29.25 13.76 -6.78
CA GLU A 80 -29.22 15.14 -7.28
C GLU A 80 -27.82 15.57 -7.74
N GLN A 81 -26.76 14.88 -7.28
CA GLN A 81 -25.38 15.10 -7.70
C GLN A 81 -25.01 14.34 -8.97
N ILE A 82 -25.93 13.56 -9.56
CA ILE A 82 -25.69 12.80 -10.78
C ILE A 82 -26.02 13.65 -12.03
N ASP A 83 -25.10 13.65 -12.99
CA ASP A 83 -25.31 14.20 -14.34
C ASP A 83 -25.80 13.08 -15.26
N PHE A 84 -27.12 12.91 -15.34
CA PHE A 84 -27.73 11.86 -16.17
C PHE A 84 -27.42 11.99 -17.68
N PRO A 85 -27.45 13.19 -18.29
CA PRO A 85 -26.99 13.36 -19.67
C PRO A 85 -25.55 12.88 -19.92
N TYR A 86 -24.62 13.24 -19.03
CA TYR A 86 -23.24 12.76 -19.11
C TYR A 86 -23.15 11.24 -18.90
N LEU A 87 -23.85 10.72 -17.89
CA LEU A 87 -23.89 9.29 -17.57
C LEU A 87 -24.42 8.45 -18.74
N TYR A 88 -25.42 8.96 -19.47
CA TYR A 88 -25.93 8.29 -20.67
C TYR A 88 -24.88 8.25 -21.78
N ARG A 89 -24.19 9.38 -22.04
CA ARG A 89 -23.13 9.44 -23.05
C ARG A 89 -21.96 8.51 -22.73
N ILE A 90 -21.50 8.50 -21.47
CA ILE A 90 -20.36 7.64 -21.08
C ILE A 90 -20.74 6.16 -21.09
N LYS A 91 -21.98 5.81 -20.73
CA LYS A 91 -22.52 4.45 -20.85
C LYS A 91 -22.45 3.96 -22.30
N GLU A 92 -22.91 4.76 -23.26
CA GLU A 92 -22.80 4.43 -24.69
C GLU A 92 -21.33 4.28 -25.12
N ASN A 93 -20.45 5.15 -24.62
CA ASN A 93 -19.03 5.08 -24.96
C ASN A 93 -18.35 3.81 -24.41
N ILE A 94 -18.62 3.46 -23.15
CA ILE A 94 -18.14 2.21 -22.54
C ILE A 94 -18.66 1.00 -23.31
N PHE A 95 -19.96 0.98 -23.63
CA PHE A 95 -20.56 -0.10 -24.41
C PHE A 95 -19.89 -0.24 -25.78
N ASN A 96 -19.73 0.86 -26.51
CA ASN A 96 -19.08 0.86 -27.81
C ASN A 96 -17.61 0.41 -27.74
N TYR A 97 -16.89 0.78 -26.67
CA TYR A 97 -15.53 0.29 -26.46
C TYR A 97 -15.50 -1.23 -26.29
N ILE A 98 -16.36 -1.77 -25.42
CA ILE A 98 -16.45 -3.21 -25.16
C ILE A 98 -16.80 -3.97 -26.45
N ILE A 99 -17.80 -3.50 -27.21
CA ILE A 99 -18.21 -4.16 -28.46
C ILE A 99 -17.14 -4.05 -29.55
N ARG A 100 -16.33 -2.99 -29.60
CA ARG A 100 -15.26 -2.89 -30.59
C ARG A 100 -14.03 -3.72 -30.25
N ASN A 101 -13.87 -4.09 -28.98
CA ASN A 101 -12.68 -4.77 -28.48
C ASN A 101 -13.00 -6.13 -27.83
N TYR A 102 -14.17 -6.72 -28.09
CA TYR A 102 -14.59 -7.96 -27.44
C TYR A 102 -13.69 -9.16 -27.79
N ASP A 103 -13.09 -9.15 -28.97
CA ASP A 103 -12.12 -10.13 -29.46
C ASP A 103 -10.66 -9.68 -29.29
N THR A 104 -10.43 -8.49 -28.71
CA THR A 104 -9.07 -7.99 -28.49
C THR A 104 -8.50 -8.64 -27.24
N ASP A 105 -7.40 -9.38 -27.41
CA ASP A 105 -6.66 -9.93 -26.28
C ASP A 105 -5.81 -8.84 -25.64
N PHE A 106 -6.22 -8.42 -24.45
CA PHE A 106 -5.44 -7.52 -23.59
C PHE A 106 -4.65 -8.27 -22.54
N SER A 107 -4.60 -9.61 -22.58
CA SER A 107 -3.78 -10.40 -21.66
C SER A 107 -2.36 -9.86 -21.68
N PRO A 108 -1.68 -9.83 -20.53
CA PRO A 108 -0.25 -9.56 -20.51
C PRO A 108 0.37 -10.60 -21.45
N GLN A 109 0.91 -10.16 -22.60
CA GLN A 109 1.41 -11.10 -23.61
C GLN A 109 2.42 -12.02 -22.92
N GLU A 110 2.20 -13.34 -22.97
CA GLU A 110 3.24 -14.31 -22.64
C GLU A 110 4.39 -14.07 -23.62
N GLN A 111 5.39 -13.31 -23.20
CA GLN A 111 6.63 -13.19 -23.95
C GLN A 111 7.41 -14.49 -23.84
N ILE A 112 7.05 -15.47 -24.67
CA ILE A 112 7.96 -16.55 -25.05
C ILE A 112 8.80 -16.01 -26.21
N ASP A 113 9.97 -15.44 -25.90
CA ASP A 113 11.25 -15.72 -26.56
C ASP A 113 12.34 -14.76 -26.10
N GLU A 114 13.13 -15.26 -25.14
CA GLU A 114 14.60 -15.28 -25.02
C GLU A 114 15.48 -14.03 -25.23
N ASN A 115 14.95 -12.87 -25.65
CA ASN A 115 15.71 -11.62 -25.74
C ASN A 115 15.13 -10.45 -24.91
N ASN A 116 13.97 -10.61 -24.28
CA ASN A 116 13.35 -9.56 -23.43
C ASN A 116 13.52 -9.77 -21.92
N HIS A 117 14.25 -10.80 -21.48
CA HIS A 117 14.70 -10.88 -20.09
C HIS A 117 15.70 -9.77 -19.67
N LEU A 118 16.00 -8.82 -20.57
CA LEU A 118 16.88 -7.68 -20.31
C LEU A 118 16.16 -6.32 -20.36
N SER A 119 14.95 -6.20 -20.93
CA SER A 119 14.31 -4.89 -21.13
C SER A 119 13.31 -4.50 -20.03
N GLU A 120 12.52 -5.44 -19.51
CA GLU A 120 11.72 -5.24 -18.27
C GLU A 120 12.58 -5.37 -17.00
N ARG A 121 13.64 -6.18 -17.04
CA ARG A 121 14.72 -6.05 -16.04
C ARG A 121 15.32 -4.67 -16.10
N GLY A 122 15.59 -4.09 -17.28
CA GLY A 122 16.18 -2.77 -17.40
C GLY A 122 15.34 -1.62 -16.82
N GLU A 123 14.02 -1.57 -17.07
CA GLU A 123 13.17 -0.48 -16.56
C GLU A 123 12.95 -0.56 -15.04
N ASP A 124 12.58 -1.73 -14.53
CA ASP A 124 12.43 -1.96 -13.09
C ASP A 124 13.80 -1.92 -12.39
N GLU A 125 14.88 -2.39 -13.01
CA GLU A 125 16.24 -2.27 -12.44
C GLU A 125 16.71 -0.83 -12.47
N VAL A 126 16.47 -0.04 -13.51
CA VAL A 126 16.85 1.39 -13.49
C VAL A 126 16.08 2.08 -12.37
N LEU A 127 14.75 1.96 -12.30
CA LEU A 127 13.97 2.55 -11.21
C LEU A 127 14.40 2.04 -9.83
N LYS A 128 14.63 0.74 -9.67
CA LYS A 128 15.06 0.12 -8.42
C LYS A 128 16.49 0.49 -8.04
N ASN A 129 17.41 0.60 -9.00
CA ASN A 129 18.78 1.04 -8.80
C ASN A 129 18.78 2.51 -8.37
N GLU A 130 18.04 3.35 -9.10
CA GLU A 130 17.89 4.76 -8.79
C GLU A 130 17.23 4.97 -7.42
N LEU A 131 16.20 4.18 -7.05
CA LEU A 131 15.60 4.17 -5.70
C LEU A 131 16.56 3.67 -4.62
N SER A 132 17.33 2.61 -4.88
CA SER A 132 18.28 2.05 -3.92
C SER A 132 19.43 2.99 -3.56
N SER A 133 19.73 3.95 -4.45
CA SER A 133 20.71 5.00 -4.21
C SER A 133 20.19 6.13 -3.31
N LEU A 134 18.88 6.23 -3.12
CA LEU A 134 18.24 7.28 -2.33
C LEU A 134 18.12 6.86 -0.87
N GLN A 135 18.34 7.83 0.02
CA GLN A 135 18.04 7.69 1.44
C GLN A 135 16.57 8.00 1.71
N LEU A 136 16.06 7.61 2.88
CA LEU A 136 14.68 7.90 3.28
C LEU A 136 14.36 9.40 3.14
N GLY A 137 13.27 9.70 2.45
CA GLY A 137 12.80 11.05 2.15
C GLY A 137 13.58 11.79 1.08
N GLN A 138 14.55 11.16 0.43
CA GLN A 138 15.15 11.70 -0.78
C GLN A 138 14.30 11.39 -2.00
N TYR A 139 14.34 12.30 -2.96
CA TYR A 139 13.65 12.17 -4.23
C TYR A 139 14.48 12.80 -5.36
N LYS A 140 14.24 12.36 -6.59
CA LYS A 140 14.84 12.94 -7.79
C LYS A 140 13.93 12.81 -8.99
N LEU A 141 14.08 13.75 -9.92
CA LEU A 141 13.48 13.68 -11.24
C LEU A 141 14.41 12.87 -12.15
N ILE A 142 13.94 11.76 -12.68
CA ILE A 142 14.66 10.99 -13.70
C ILE A 142 13.97 11.11 -15.05
N LYS A 143 14.74 10.97 -16.12
CA LYS A 143 14.20 10.85 -17.46
C LYS A 143 14.36 9.41 -17.92
N ASP A 144 13.24 8.71 -18.09
CA ASP A 144 13.21 7.35 -18.62
C ASP A 144 12.38 7.30 -19.90
N LYS A 145 12.97 6.80 -21.00
CA LYS A 145 12.35 6.69 -22.33
C LYS A 145 11.52 7.92 -22.78
N ASN A 146 12.06 9.12 -22.56
CA ASN A 146 11.44 10.42 -22.84
C ASN A 146 10.26 10.84 -21.94
N ARG A 147 10.02 10.14 -20.83
CA ARG A 147 9.11 10.56 -19.75
C ARG A 147 9.92 11.02 -18.55
N PHE A 148 9.43 12.06 -17.89
CA PHE A 148 10.00 12.51 -16.61
C PHE A 148 9.20 11.90 -15.48
N THR A 149 9.89 11.20 -14.58
CA THR A 149 9.30 10.53 -13.42
C THR A 149 9.99 11.03 -12.16
N VAL A 150 9.21 11.39 -11.15
CA VAL A 150 9.76 11.63 -9.81
C VAL A 150 9.75 10.31 -9.06
N ILE A 151 10.92 9.89 -8.63
CA ILE A 151 11.07 8.75 -7.72
C ILE A 151 11.37 9.27 -6.33
N THR A 152 10.69 8.69 -5.34
CA THR A 152 10.78 9.10 -3.94
C THR A 152 11.02 7.88 -3.08
N GLN A 153 12.07 7.93 -2.26
CA GLN A 153 12.34 6.86 -1.31
C GLN A 153 11.50 7.07 -0.04
N SER A 154 10.35 6.42 0.00
CA SER A 154 9.41 6.49 1.11
C SER A 154 9.57 5.33 2.11
N THR A 155 10.44 4.36 1.83
CA THR A 155 10.66 3.21 2.70
C THR A 155 12.12 3.10 3.11
N LEU A 156 12.36 2.79 4.38
CA LEU A 156 13.68 2.43 4.91
C LEU A 156 13.60 1.03 5.49
N ASN A 157 14.39 0.10 4.97
CA ASN A 157 14.63 -1.22 5.56
C ASN A 157 16.06 -1.26 6.09
N SER A 158 16.25 -1.52 7.39
CA SER A 158 17.54 -1.44 8.05
C SER A 158 17.63 -2.34 9.28
N ASP A 159 18.80 -2.92 9.50
CA ASP A 159 19.20 -3.65 10.71
C ASP A 159 19.97 -2.77 11.71
N ARG A 160 20.06 -1.46 11.44
CA ARG A 160 20.80 -0.50 12.25
C ARG A 160 19.89 0.35 13.12
N LEU A 161 19.73 -0.05 14.39
CA LEU A 161 18.92 0.67 15.39
C LEU A 161 19.35 2.13 15.59
N ASP A 162 20.62 2.47 15.39
CA ASP A 162 21.08 3.86 15.51
C ASP A 162 20.48 4.78 14.44
N LEU A 163 20.18 4.26 13.24
CA LEU A 163 19.50 5.01 12.20
C LEU A 163 18.02 5.25 12.54
N LEU A 164 17.38 4.33 13.28
CA LEU A 164 16.00 4.49 13.73
C LEU A 164 15.87 5.70 14.67
N HIS A 165 16.86 5.92 15.53
CA HIS A 165 16.85 7.03 16.49
C HIS A 165 16.89 8.42 15.84
N ASN A 166 17.27 8.52 14.56
CA ASN A 166 17.12 9.76 13.80
C ASN A 166 15.65 10.16 13.60
N TYR A 167 14.74 9.20 13.68
CA TYR A 167 13.30 9.38 13.47
C TYR A 167 12.49 9.19 14.76
N PHE A 168 12.96 8.32 15.66
CA PHE A 168 12.34 7.99 16.94
C PHE A 168 13.39 8.01 18.08
N PRO A 169 13.80 9.21 18.53
CA PRO A 169 14.98 9.37 19.39
C PRO A 169 14.83 8.79 20.80
N THR A 170 13.61 8.69 21.33
CA THR A 170 13.34 8.13 22.65
C THR A 170 12.87 6.67 22.60
N MET A 171 12.69 6.09 21.41
CA MET A 171 11.99 4.81 21.24
C MET A 171 12.89 3.68 21.68
N LYS A 172 12.40 2.86 22.61
CA LYS A 172 13.16 1.74 23.15
C LYS A 172 12.80 0.46 22.42
N ILE A 173 13.59 0.13 21.41
CA ILE A 173 13.58 -1.21 20.81
C ILE A 173 14.53 -2.10 21.61
N ARG A 174 13.98 -3.19 22.16
CA ARG A 174 14.80 -4.21 22.83
C ARG A 174 15.60 -4.97 21.78
N ARG A 175 16.83 -5.39 22.12
CA ARG A 175 17.60 -6.29 21.24
C ARG A 175 17.08 -7.72 21.27
N GLU A 176 16.33 -8.09 22.31
CA GLU A 176 15.85 -9.44 22.54
C GLU A 176 14.48 -9.42 23.21
N ILE A 177 13.60 -10.32 22.75
CA ILE A 177 12.29 -10.61 23.32
C ILE A 177 12.14 -12.13 23.41
N GLY A 178 12.25 -12.68 24.62
CA GLY A 178 12.24 -14.13 24.79
C GLY A 178 13.40 -14.78 24.03
N SER A 179 13.13 -15.68 23.08
CA SER A 179 14.14 -16.29 22.21
C SER A 179 14.35 -15.55 20.87
N PHE A 180 13.64 -14.45 20.65
CA PHE A 180 13.72 -13.66 19.42
C PHE A 180 14.73 -12.54 19.55
N PHE A 181 15.64 -12.42 18.58
CA PHE A 181 16.63 -11.35 18.50
C PHE A 181 16.22 -10.33 17.45
N PHE A 182 16.44 -9.04 17.72
CA PHE A 182 16.21 -7.98 16.74
C PHE A 182 16.93 -8.33 15.43
N ASP A 183 16.19 -8.26 14.33
CA ASP A 183 16.66 -8.60 12.99
C ASP A 183 16.74 -7.32 12.14
N HIS A 184 15.61 -6.71 11.85
CA HIS A 184 15.54 -5.46 11.09
C HIS A 184 14.25 -4.68 11.41
N TYR A 185 14.16 -3.45 10.91
CA TYR A 185 12.93 -2.67 10.92
C TYR A 185 12.65 -2.10 9.52
N VAL A 186 11.37 -1.76 9.30
CA VAL A 186 10.87 -1.09 8.12
C VAL A 186 10.09 0.16 8.54
N ILE A 187 10.47 1.33 8.03
CA ILE A 187 9.70 2.58 8.14
C ILE A 187 9.08 2.86 6.79
N SER A 188 7.80 3.24 6.77
CA SER A 188 7.13 3.75 5.58
C SER A 188 6.59 5.15 5.84
N LEU A 189 6.82 6.03 4.88
CA LEU A 189 6.37 7.41 4.86
C LEU A 189 5.29 7.62 3.79
N ASP A 190 4.36 8.52 4.06
CA ASP A 190 3.40 9.05 3.10
C ASP A 190 3.64 10.55 2.96
N PHE A 191 4.23 10.94 1.82
CA PHE A 191 4.55 12.33 1.55
C PHE A 191 3.35 13.03 0.90
N PRO A 192 3.03 14.27 1.30
CA PRO A 192 2.00 15.03 0.62
C PRO A 192 2.41 15.28 -0.84
N ASN A 193 1.54 14.92 -1.77
CA ASN A 193 1.76 15.16 -3.20
C ASN A 193 1.69 16.67 -3.51
N ASN A 194 2.83 17.36 -3.48
CA ASN A 194 2.90 18.75 -3.94
C ASN A 194 3.45 18.84 -5.37
N PHE A 195 2.56 18.70 -6.35
CA PHE A 195 2.89 18.69 -7.77
C PHE A 195 3.50 20.01 -8.29
N GLU A 196 3.34 21.13 -7.60
CA GLU A 196 3.87 22.43 -8.05
C GLU A 196 5.39 22.55 -7.93
N GLU A 197 6.03 21.73 -7.09
CA GLU A 197 7.49 21.70 -6.96
C GLU A 197 8.15 20.87 -8.06
N ILE A 198 7.43 19.89 -8.64
CA ILE A 198 7.96 18.96 -9.64
C ILE A 198 8.46 19.69 -10.90
N LYS A 199 7.77 20.75 -11.31
CA LYS A 199 8.14 21.57 -12.50
C LYS A 199 9.47 22.32 -12.35
N LYS A 200 10.01 22.41 -11.13
CA LYS A 200 11.26 23.14 -10.81
C LYS A 200 12.45 22.20 -10.58
N LEU A 201 12.25 20.89 -10.67
CA LEU A 201 13.30 19.91 -10.43
C LEU A 201 14.26 19.82 -11.62
N GLU A 202 15.55 19.75 -11.32
CA GLU A 202 16.60 19.43 -12.28
C GLU A 202 16.72 17.91 -12.39
N GLU A 203 16.93 17.41 -13.60
CA GLU A 203 17.12 15.98 -13.86
C GLU A 203 18.32 15.44 -13.07
N ASN A 204 18.17 14.27 -12.44
CA ASN A 204 19.16 13.54 -11.65
C ASN A 204 19.71 14.27 -10.41
N LYS A 205 19.16 15.44 -10.07
CA LYS A 205 19.49 16.13 -8.82
C LYS A 205 18.71 15.51 -7.66
N ILE A 206 19.42 15.20 -6.57
CA ILE A 206 18.81 14.66 -5.36
C ILE A 206 18.31 15.81 -4.49
N TYR A 207 17.06 15.71 -4.09
CA TYR A 207 16.38 16.62 -3.17
C TYR A 207 15.99 15.87 -1.89
N GLN A 208 15.74 16.60 -0.81
CA GLN A 208 15.37 16.06 0.49
C GLN A 208 14.02 16.63 0.93
N HIS A 209 13.03 15.77 1.14
CA HIS A 209 11.84 16.16 1.89
C HIS A 209 12.19 16.24 3.38
N PRO A 210 11.78 17.30 4.09
CA PRO A 210 11.86 17.32 5.54
C PRO A 210 10.97 16.20 6.08
N ILE A 211 11.57 15.19 6.71
CA ILE A 211 10.81 14.08 7.30
C ILE A 211 10.15 14.58 8.57
N LYS A 212 8.83 14.70 8.52
CA LYS A 212 8.00 15.01 9.67
C LYS A 212 7.35 13.73 10.17
N LYS A 213 7.11 13.67 11.48
CA LYS A 213 6.42 12.54 12.13
C LYS A 213 5.04 12.27 11.55
N GLU A 214 4.34 13.32 11.13
CA GLU A 214 3.02 13.22 10.50
C GLU A 214 3.04 12.40 9.20
N TYR A 215 4.20 12.27 8.54
CA TYR A 215 4.37 11.45 7.33
C TYR A 215 4.61 9.98 7.65
N ILE A 216 4.97 9.63 8.89
CA ILE A 216 5.23 8.23 9.26
C ILE A 216 3.90 7.48 9.34
N VAL A 217 3.65 6.63 8.35
CA VAL A 217 2.41 5.82 8.27
C VAL A 217 2.59 4.43 8.83
N ASN A 218 3.80 3.87 8.79
CA ASN A 218 4.09 2.56 9.34
C ASN A 218 5.52 2.47 9.89
N LEU A 219 5.66 1.82 11.04
CA LEU A 219 6.91 1.26 11.53
C LEU A 219 6.65 -0.22 11.81
N THR A 220 7.46 -1.10 11.23
CA THR A 220 7.42 -2.53 11.52
C THR A 220 8.78 -2.98 12.00
N VAL A 221 8.83 -3.68 13.13
CA VAL A 221 10.05 -4.22 13.72
C VAL A 221 9.97 -5.74 13.71
N PHE A 222 11.03 -6.37 13.20
CA PHE A 222 11.16 -7.81 13.08
C PHE A 222 12.20 -8.33 14.05
N TYR A 223 11.87 -9.43 14.69
CA TYR A 223 12.78 -10.22 15.50
C TYR A 223 12.78 -11.66 15.00
N TYR A 224 13.94 -12.30 14.99
CA TYR A 224 14.14 -13.65 14.45
C TYR A 224 14.64 -14.61 15.53
N ASP A 225 13.97 -15.76 15.66
CA ASP A 225 14.44 -16.91 16.43
C ASP A 225 15.15 -17.88 15.50
N LYS A 226 16.49 -17.85 15.51
CA LYS A 226 17.34 -18.72 14.69
C LYS A 226 17.15 -20.22 14.95
N LYS A 227 16.76 -20.60 16.17
CA LYS A 227 16.60 -22.03 16.53
C LYS A 227 15.31 -22.59 15.96
N LYS A 228 14.25 -21.78 15.92
CA LYS A 228 12.92 -22.21 15.46
C LYS A 228 12.63 -21.84 14.00
N GLY A 229 13.40 -20.91 13.44
CA GLY A 229 13.13 -20.33 12.12
C GLY A 229 11.83 -19.53 12.12
N GLU A 230 11.59 -18.77 13.20
CA GLU A 230 10.35 -18.02 13.43
C GLU A 230 10.65 -16.53 13.51
N TYR A 231 9.67 -15.72 13.11
CA TYR A 231 9.68 -14.28 13.28
C TYR A 231 8.62 -13.84 14.28
N LEU A 232 8.97 -12.81 15.06
CA LEU A 232 8.05 -11.95 15.79
C LEU A 232 8.04 -10.60 15.09
N LYS A 233 6.86 -10.15 14.71
CA LYS A 233 6.61 -8.88 14.03
C LYS A 233 5.79 -7.98 14.95
N VAL A 234 6.27 -6.75 15.15
CA VAL A 234 5.56 -5.70 15.89
C VAL A 234 5.41 -4.50 14.97
N SER A 235 4.19 -4.12 14.67
CA SER A 235 3.88 -3.04 13.73
C SER A 235 3.12 -1.92 14.42
N LEU A 236 3.42 -0.70 14.04
CA LEU A 236 2.72 0.51 14.43
C LEU A 236 2.24 1.20 13.14
N THR A 237 0.93 1.33 12.96
CA THR A 237 0.34 1.89 11.74
C THR A 237 -0.56 3.07 12.07
N LYS A 238 -0.32 4.21 11.41
CA LYS A 238 -1.08 5.44 11.60
C LYS A 238 -2.46 5.35 10.95
N ASP A 239 -3.44 6.01 11.56
CA ASP A 239 -4.82 6.19 11.09
C ASP A 239 -5.50 4.89 10.72
N GLY A 240 -5.20 3.84 11.52
CA GLY A 240 -5.49 2.43 11.30
C GLY A 240 -6.60 2.26 10.28
N ARG A 241 -6.26 1.75 9.08
CA ARG A 241 -7.25 1.32 8.09
C ARG A 241 -8.32 0.62 8.90
N LYS A 242 -9.53 1.20 8.97
CA LYS A 242 -10.61 0.65 9.80
C LYS A 242 -10.57 -0.83 9.52
N MET A 243 -10.23 -1.63 10.54
CA MET A 243 -10.29 -3.07 10.38
C MET A 243 -11.70 -3.30 9.89
N ASN A 244 -11.84 -3.81 8.69
CA ASN A 244 -13.12 -4.33 8.26
C ASN A 244 -13.33 -5.50 9.21
N ASP A 245 -13.96 -5.22 10.36
CA ASP A 245 -14.28 -6.14 11.46
C ASP A 245 -15.19 -7.29 10.95
N HIS A 246 -15.43 -7.39 9.65
CA HIS A 246 -16.32 -8.29 8.94
C HIS A 246 -15.53 -9.19 7.97
N ASN A 247 -14.37 -9.70 8.39
CA ASN A 247 -13.86 -10.90 7.74
C ASN A 247 -14.64 -12.11 8.32
N PRO A 248 -15.53 -12.76 7.54
CA PRO A 248 -16.36 -13.86 8.04
C PRO A 248 -15.54 -15.09 8.45
N ASP A 249 -14.25 -15.14 8.10
CA ASP A 249 -13.35 -16.24 8.44
C ASP A 249 -12.51 -15.98 9.72
N ILE A 250 -12.68 -14.82 10.35
CA ILE A 250 -11.95 -14.41 11.56
C ILE A 250 -12.92 -14.23 12.72
N GLN A 251 -12.58 -14.83 13.86
CA GLN A 251 -13.22 -14.57 15.15
C GLN A 251 -12.30 -13.67 15.99
N TYR A 252 -12.91 -12.79 16.77
CA TYR A 252 -12.21 -11.85 17.64
C TYR A 252 -12.48 -12.19 19.11
N GLU A 253 -11.45 -12.04 19.94
CA GLU A 253 -11.56 -12.10 21.40
C GLU A 253 -10.94 -10.86 22.03
N ASP A 254 -11.66 -10.16 22.89
CA ASP A 254 -11.14 -9.01 23.62
C ASP A 254 -10.35 -9.44 24.86
N LEU A 255 -9.20 -8.80 25.09
CA LEU A 255 -8.33 -9.06 26.24
C LEU A 255 -7.65 -7.78 26.72
N THR A 256 -7.50 -7.60 28.02
CA THR A 256 -6.72 -6.48 28.57
C THR A 256 -5.30 -6.91 28.90
N ILE A 257 -4.29 -6.25 28.31
CA ILE A 257 -2.86 -6.48 28.58
C ILE A 257 -2.17 -5.11 28.74
N GLN A 258 -1.42 -4.91 29.82
CA GLN A 258 -0.75 -3.64 30.14
C GLN A 258 -1.71 -2.42 30.12
N SER A 259 -2.93 -2.59 30.64
CA SER A 259 -3.99 -1.56 30.64
C SER A 259 -4.51 -1.15 29.25
N LEU A 260 -4.06 -1.81 28.19
CA LEU A 260 -4.58 -1.64 26.83
C LEU A 260 -5.61 -2.73 26.51
N GLN A 261 -6.64 -2.36 25.74
CA GLN A 261 -7.61 -3.31 25.20
C GLN A 261 -7.09 -3.87 23.89
N TRP A 262 -6.90 -5.18 23.86
CA TRP A 262 -6.42 -5.94 22.72
C TRP A 262 -7.55 -6.73 22.10
N LYS A 263 -7.58 -6.78 20.78
CA LYS A 263 -8.35 -7.74 19.99
C LYS A 263 -7.42 -8.86 19.54
N ILE A 264 -7.72 -10.07 19.95
CA ILE A 264 -7.01 -11.27 19.48
C ILE A 264 -7.75 -11.81 18.27
N GLU A 265 -7.05 -11.95 17.15
CA GLU A 265 -7.61 -12.49 15.91
C GLU A 265 -7.32 -13.98 15.81
N ALA A 266 -8.34 -14.77 15.50
CA ALA A 266 -8.17 -16.19 15.24
C ALA A 266 -8.94 -16.63 14.00
N SER A 267 -8.37 -17.54 13.22
CA SER A 267 -9.11 -18.16 12.12
C SER A 267 -10.24 -19.03 12.66
N ILE A 268 -11.45 -18.86 12.13
CA ILE A 268 -12.60 -19.69 12.52
C ILE A 268 -12.36 -21.15 12.12
N LYS A 269 -11.75 -21.37 10.94
CA LYS A 269 -11.53 -22.69 10.35
C LYS A 269 -10.42 -23.47 11.05
N SER A 270 -9.23 -22.88 11.22
CA SER A 270 -8.09 -23.58 11.82
C SER A 270 -7.99 -23.39 13.33
N LYS A 271 -8.75 -22.47 13.92
CA LYS A 271 -8.63 -22.03 15.33
C LYS A 271 -7.25 -21.47 15.70
N GLN A 272 -6.43 -21.17 14.69
CA GLN A 272 -5.10 -20.62 14.85
C GLN A 272 -5.17 -19.13 15.16
N LEU A 273 -4.40 -18.70 16.16
CA LEU A 273 -4.27 -17.28 16.49
C LEU A 273 -3.39 -16.59 15.46
N LEU A 274 -3.91 -15.54 14.83
CA LEU A 274 -3.28 -14.85 13.71
C LEU A 274 -2.40 -13.71 14.21
N SER A 275 -3.01 -12.79 14.95
CA SER A 275 -2.38 -11.58 15.49
C SER A 275 -3.09 -11.12 16.76
N ALA A 276 -2.46 -10.20 17.46
CA ALA A 276 -3.07 -9.40 18.51
C ALA A 276 -2.95 -7.93 18.12
N THR A 277 -4.06 -7.22 18.14
CA THR A 277 -4.08 -5.80 17.78
C THR A 277 -4.63 -4.94 18.90
N THR A 278 -4.11 -3.72 19.03
CA THR A 278 -4.65 -2.70 19.93
C THR A 278 -4.59 -1.35 19.25
N SER A 279 -5.43 -0.43 19.71
CA SER A 279 -5.40 0.96 19.25
C SER A 279 -4.90 1.84 20.39
N TYR A 280 -3.99 2.74 20.04
CA TYR A 280 -3.45 3.72 20.96
C TYR A 280 -3.71 5.12 20.37
N GLN A 281 -4.56 5.89 21.04
CA GLN A 281 -4.91 7.23 20.60
C GLN A 281 -3.94 8.24 21.21
N ILE A 282 -3.41 9.12 20.37
CA ILE A 282 -2.63 10.25 20.84
C ILE A 282 -3.03 11.53 20.10
N GLY A 283 -3.48 12.53 20.86
CA GLY A 283 -3.99 13.77 20.28
C GLY A 283 -5.16 13.45 19.35
N ASN A 284 -5.02 13.86 18.08
CA ASN A 284 -5.98 13.57 17.02
C ASN A 284 -5.62 12.36 16.14
N LEU A 285 -4.51 11.68 16.43
CA LEU A 285 -4.05 10.52 15.67
C LEU A 285 -4.35 9.23 16.41
N THR A 286 -4.73 8.20 15.65
CA THR A 286 -4.92 6.84 16.17
C THR A 286 -3.89 5.93 15.56
N TYR A 287 -3.11 5.25 16.40
CA TYR A 287 -2.15 4.26 15.96
C TYR A 287 -2.67 2.86 16.27
N MET A 288 -2.63 1.98 15.28
CA MET A 288 -2.89 0.56 15.45
C MET A 288 -1.56 -0.14 15.69
N ILE A 289 -1.45 -0.84 16.82
CA ILE A 289 -0.36 -1.76 17.09
C ILE A 289 -0.81 -3.17 16.71
N ASP A 290 -0.01 -3.86 15.93
CA ASP A 290 -0.21 -5.26 15.53
C ASP A 290 0.99 -6.09 15.96
N VAL A 291 0.75 -7.20 16.66
CA VAL A 291 1.77 -8.18 17.04
C VAL A 291 1.41 -9.51 16.42
N SER A 292 2.34 -10.09 15.67
CA SER A 292 2.19 -11.41 15.05
C SER A 292 3.47 -12.24 15.18
N LYS A 293 3.33 -13.56 15.33
CA LYS A 293 4.46 -14.51 15.43
C LYS A 293 4.20 -15.72 14.57
N GLY A 294 5.20 -16.15 13.81
CA GLY A 294 5.06 -17.32 12.96
C GLY A 294 6.30 -17.67 12.16
N LYS A 295 6.17 -18.65 11.27
CA LYS A 295 7.21 -18.98 10.29
C LYS A 295 7.01 -18.17 9.03
N GLU A 296 8.12 -17.70 8.47
CA GLU A 296 8.06 -17.09 7.14
C GLU A 296 7.63 -18.16 6.13
N TYR A 297 6.58 -17.84 5.38
CA TYR A 297 6.14 -18.60 4.24
C TYR A 297 6.48 -17.81 3.00
N LYS A 298 7.31 -18.42 2.15
CA LYS A 298 7.75 -17.89 0.88
C LYS A 298 7.36 -18.87 -0.21
N ASN A 299 6.41 -18.49 -1.05
CA ASN A 299 6.13 -19.17 -2.30
C ASN A 299 6.52 -18.27 -3.47
N ASP A 300 7.75 -18.45 -3.95
CA ASP A 300 8.31 -17.67 -5.06
C ASP A 300 7.51 -17.82 -6.35
N LYS A 301 6.84 -18.96 -6.57
CA LYS A 301 6.03 -19.21 -7.76
C LYS A 301 4.70 -18.46 -7.73
N GLU A 302 4.07 -18.40 -6.57
CA GLU A 302 2.79 -17.72 -6.37
C GLU A 302 2.95 -16.25 -5.94
N LYS A 303 4.20 -15.80 -5.75
CA LYS A 303 4.54 -14.48 -5.16
C LYS A 303 3.81 -14.24 -3.82
N VAL A 304 3.57 -15.31 -3.05
CA VAL A 304 2.94 -15.22 -1.73
C VAL A 304 4.03 -15.21 -0.67
N TYR A 305 4.05 -14.14 0.11
CA TYR A 305 4.97 -13.92 1.22
C TYR A 305 4.13 -13.61 2.46
N GLY A 306 4.41 -14.28 3.57
CA GLY A 306 3.66 -14.04 4.80
C GLY A 306 4.24 -14.74 6.01
N ILE A 307 3.60 -14.53 7.15
CA ILE A 307 3.90 -15.22 8.40
C ILE A 307 2.79 -16.23 8.64
N VAL A 308 3.13 -17.52 8.67
CA VAL A 308 2.21 -18.59 9.09
C VAL A 308 2.22 -18.63 10.61
N PRO A 309 1.13 -18.21 11.28
CA PRO A 309 1.16 -17.99 12.72
C PRO A 309 1.41 -19.29 13.49
N ASN A 310 2.17 -19.30 14.58
CA ASN A 310 2.42 -20.57 15.29
C ASN A 310 2.64 -20.42 16.79
N TRP A 311 1.82 -19.59 17.41
CA TRP A 311 1.76 -19.38 18.84
C TRP A 311 0.42 -19.78 19.44
N ASN A 312 0.44 -20.05 20.74
CA ASN A 312 -0.76 -20.18 21.56
C ASN A 312 -1.03 -18.88 22.33
N LYS A 313 -2.17 -18.83 23.00
CA LYS A 313 -2.63 -17.62 23.72
C LYS A 313 -1.70 -17.21 24.86
N GLU A 314 -1.19 -18.16 25.62
CA GLU A 314 -0.28 -17.89 26.75
C GLU A 314 1.05 -17.29 26.25
N GLU A 315 1.63 -17.89 25.20
CA GLU A 315 2.84 -17.39 24.56
C GLU A 315 2.64 -15.97 24.01
N MET A 316 1.53 -15.72 23.32
CA MET A 316 1.17 -14.41 22.80
C MET A 316 1.07 -13.36 23.93
N ILE A 317 0.35 -13.65 25.01
CA ILE A 317 0.22 -12.73 26.15
C ILE A 317 1.59 -12.42 26.76
N ASN A 318 2.40 -13.45 26.99
CA ASN A 318 3.74 -13.29 27.57
C ASN A 318 4.63 -12.43 26.68
N LEU A 319 4.61 -12.62 25.36
CA LEU A 319 5.37 -11.78 24.41
C LEU A 319 4.89 -10.32 24.44
N ILE A 320 3.58 -10.10 24.36
CA ILE A 320 3.00 -8.74 24.38
C ILE A 320 3.39 -7.99 25.66
N GLN A 321 3.36 -8.66 26.82
CA GLN A 321 3.75 -8.06 28.10
C GLN A 321 5.21 -7.57 28.15
N THR A 322 6.07 -8.04 27.26
CA THR A 322 7.49 -7.63 27.19
C THR A 322 7.74 -6.47 26.22
N ILE A 323 6.76 -6.13 25.38
CA ILE A 323 6.85 -5.01 24.44
C ILE A 323 6.46 -3.72 25.19
N ASP A 324 7.30 -2.70 25.10
CA ASP A 324 7.05 -1.38 25.71
C ASP A 324 6.27 -0.48 24.73
N ILE A 325 5.00 -0.82 24.55
CA ILE A 325 4.10 -0.12 23.62
C ILE A 325 3.94 1.35 23.96
N PRO A 326 3.78 1.77 25.24
CA PRO A 326 3.74 3.18 25.58
C PRO A 326 4.98 3.94 25.09
N SER A 327 6.20 3.39 25.27
CA SER A 327 7.41 4.00 24.71
C SER A 327 7.35 4.15 23.20
N TRP A 328 6.85 3.14 22.48
CA TRP A 328 6.80 3.17 21.02
C TRP A 328 5.81 4.22 20.52
N ALA A 329 4.66 4.31 21.18
CA ALA A 329 3.62 5.26 20.83
C ALA A 329 4.03 6.70 21.19
N GLU A 330 4.68 6.93 22.34
CA GLU A 330 5.13 8.26 22.76
C GLU A 330 6.16 8.90 21.82
N ASP A 331 7.03 8.08 21.22
CA ASP A 331 8.09 8.56 20.34
C ASP A 331 7.64 9.06 18.99
N VAL A 332 6.54 8.51 18.48
CA VAL A 332 5.98 9.01 17.22
C VAL A 332 5.49 10.46 17.38
N LEU A 333 5.41 10.98 18.61
CA LEU A 333 4.86 12.30 18.94
C LEU A 333 5.87 13.41 19.17
N LYS A 334 6.98 13.11 19.88
CA LYS A 334 7.96 14.11 20.36
C LYS A 334 9.04 14.40 19.35
#